data_AF-A0A7J9RIN6-F1
#
_entry.id   AF-A0A7J9RIN6-F1
#
_cell.length_a   1.000
_cell.length_b   1.000
_cell.length_c   1.000
_cell.angle_alpha   90.00
_cell.angle_beta   90.00
_cell.angle_gamma   90.00
#
_symmetry.space_group_name_H-M   'P 1'
#
loop_
_entity.id
_entity.type
_entity.pdbx_description
1 polymer ?
#
loop_
_entity_poly.entity_id
_entity_poly.type
_entity_poly.pdbx_seq_one_letter_code
_entity_poly.pdbx_strand_id
1 'polypeptide(L)'
;MEMNAEALSTKKKNERFLEALKTLSDQDPQSFSEIAPELLQRCAYYWRGSDPFFSTKLNSWLSYDMMWKPFGEIIPDDANFSKRIESDAFDIKMYSGSTKNLLESLQTRFPEDFNQWDASIRNQFIILGMIAMGREKGEYQGALVHRLGLGSGDVRIKGSNVIRAAKIALARLAKDSGSDLFSPASGNGVERIHKISSAKLSETLERFVLSHSAAVLLPPPRNL
;
A
#
# COMPACT_ATOMS: atom_id res chain seq x y z
N MET A 1 34.35 -27.77 -3.31
CA MET A 1 33.14 -28.45 -3.84
C MET A 1 32.04 -28.58 -2.78
N GLU A 2 32.37 -28.75 -1.49
CA GLU A 2 31.39 -28.90 -0.39
C GLU A 2 30.51 -27.67 -0.11
N MET A 3 31.08 -26.46 -0.22
CA MET A 3 30.36 -25.19 0.02
C MET A 3 29.13 -24.98 -0.88
N ASN A 4 29.12 -25.61 -2.06
CA ASN A 4 28.02 -25.50 -3.04
C ASN A 4 26.88 -26.49 -2.75
N ALA A 5 27.18 -27.63 -2.12
CA ALA A 5 26.20 -28.65 -1.75
C ALA A 5 25.39 -28.25 -0.50
N GLU A 6 26.03 -27.58 0.46
CA GLU A 6 25.40 -27.08 1.68
C GLU A 6 24.45 -25.90 1.40
N ALA A 7 24.84 -25.01 0.48
CA ALA A 7 23.98 -23.94 -0.02
C ALA A 7 22.76 -24.49 -0.78
N LEU A 8 22.94 -25.53 -1.62
CA LEU A 8 21.85 -26.20 -2.33
C LEU A 8 20.86 -26.91 -1.38
N SER A 9 21.40 -27.56 -0.35
CA SER A 9 20.62 -28.26 0.69
C SER A 9 19.77 -27.28 1.51
N THR A 10 20.36 -26.13 1.87
CA THR A 10 19.69 -25.06 2.61
C THR A 10 18.58 -24.43 1.78
N LYS A 11 18.82 -24.18 0.49
CA LYS A 11 17.81 -23.65 -0.43
C LYS A 11 16.59 -24.57 -0.55
N LYS A 12 16.81 -25.88 -0.74
CA LYS A 12 15.73 -26.87 -0.84
C LYS A 12 14.92 -27.03 0.45
N LYS A 13 15.56 -26.87 1.62
CA LYS A 13 14.87 -26.81 2.92
C LYS A 13 14.01 -25.56 3.04
N ASN A 14 14.54 -24.39 2.67
CA ASN A 14 13.82 -23.12 2.72
C ASN A 14 12.60 -23.12 1.79
N GLU A 15 12.71 -23.68 0.59
CA GLU A 15 11.59 -23.84 -0.35
C GLU A 15 10.46 -24.69 0.25
N ARG A 16 10.80 -25.81 0.91
CA ARG A 16 9.82 -26.66 1.60
C ARG A 16 9.17 -25.96 2.79
N PHE A 17 9.92 -25.16 3.54
CA PHE A 17 9.35 -24.37 4.63
C PHE A 17 8.41 -23.27 4.11
N LEU A 18 8.77 -22.59 3.02
CA LEU A 18 7.89 -21.62 2.36
C LEU A 18 6.60 -22.26 1.86
N GLU A 19 6.68 -23.43 1.24
CA GLU A 19 5.53 -24.20 0.77
C GLU A 19 4.61 -24.63 1.93
N ALA A 20 5.19 -25.07 3.05
CA ALA A 20 4.44 -25.40 4.26
C ALA A 20 3.74 -24.17 4.87
N LEU A 21 4.42 -23.03 4.94
CA LEU A 21 3.83 -21.78 5.42
C LEU A 21 2.69 -21.29 4.51
N LYS A 22 2.85 -21.38 3.17
CA LYS A 22 1.80 -21.07 2.19
C LYS A 22 0.58 -22.00 2.37
N THR A 23 0.83 -23.30 2.50
CA THR A 23 -0.24 -24.30 2.70
C THR A 23 -1.01 -24.04 4.00
N LEU A 24 -0.31 -23.73 5.10
CA LEU A 24 -0.93 -23.38 6.38
C LEU A 24 -1.73 -22.09 6.30
N SER A 25 -1.21 -21.07 5.59
CA SER A 25 -1.92 -19.81 5.39
C SER A 25 -3.20 -19.96 4.56
N ASP A 26 -3.25 -20.92 3.65
CA ASP A 26 -4.42 -21.19 2.81
C ASP A 26 -5.47 -22.05 3.53
N GLN A 27 -5.04 -23.00 4.36
CA GLN A 27 -5.94 -23.93 5.07
C GLN A 27 -6.57 -23.33 6.33
N ASP A 28 -5.82 -22.56 7.11
CA ASP A 28 -6.32 -21.87 8.30
C ASP A 28 -5.73 -20.46 8.40
N PRO A 29 -6.27 -19.52 7.60
CA PRO A 29 -5.74 -18.16 7.51
C PRO A 29 -5.75 -17.42 8.85
N GLN A 30 -6.73 -17.72 9.71
CA GLN A 30 -6.95 -16.98 10.94
C GLN A 30 -5.94 -17.40 12.01
N SER A 31 -5.83 -18.70 12.31
CA SER A 31 -4.83 -19.21 13.26
C SER A 31 -3.41 -18.95 12.78
N PHE A 32 -3.18 -19.03 11.46
CA PHE A 32 -1.86 -18.76 10.90
C PHE A 32 -1.48 -17.27 11.03
N SER A 33 -2.42 -16.35 10.84
CA SER A 33 -2.19 -14.90 11.06
C SER A 33 -1.80 -14.58 12.51
N GLU A 34 -2.31 -15.34 13.48
CA GLU A 34 -1.97 -15.17 14.90
C GLU A 34 -0.53 -15.61 15.22
N ILE A 35 -0.02 -16.64 14.55
CA ILE A 35 1.29 -17.27 14.85
C ILE A 35 2.41 -16.73 13.94
N ALA A 36 2.08 -16.30 12.73
CA ALA A 36 3.01 -15.77 11.74
C ALA A 36 3.94 -14.64 12.25
N PRO A 37 3.48 -13.67 13.07
CA PRO A 37 4.36 -12.61 13.55
C PRO A 37 5.50 -13.15 14.41
N GLU A 38 5.17 -14.08 15.32
CA GLU A 38 6.15 -14.69 16.22
C GLU A 38 7.16 -15.55 15.45
N LEU A 39 6.71 -16.30 14.45
CA LEU A 39 7.58 -17.10 13.59
C LEU A 39 8.55 -16.22 12.80
N LEU A 40 8.07 -15.15 12.17
CA LEU A 40 8.90 -14.21 11.44
C LEU A 40 9.91 -13.50 12.36
N GLN A 41 9.47 -13.13 13.56
CA GLN A 41 10.33 -12.51 14.57
C GLN A 41 11.46 -13.44 15.01
N ARG A 42 11.15 -14.70 15.34
CA ARG A 42 12.15 -15.71 15.73
C ARG A 42 13.14 -15.98 14.60
N CYS A 43 12.67 -16.12 13.36
CA CYS A 43 13.53 -16.30 12.19
C CYS A 43 14.46 -15.09 11.99
N ALA A 44 13.93 -13.87 12.07
CA ALA A 44 14.70 -12.66 11.88
C ALA A 44 15.77 -12.48 12.98
N TYR A 45 15.44 -12.78 14.24
CA TYR A 45 16.39 -12.72 15.35
C TYR A 45 17.43 -13.83 15.31
N TYR A 46 17.08 -15.01 14.82
CA TYR A 46 18.05 -16.09 14.58
C TYR A 46 19.09 -15.70 13.52
N TRP A 47 18.67 -15.01 12.45
CA TRP A 47 19.55 -14.63 11.34
C TRP A 47 20.39 -13.37 11.60
N ARG A 48 19.84 -12.35 12.26
CA ARG A 48 20.52 -11.06 12.48
C ARG A 48 21.01 -10.81 13.90
N GLY A 49 20.61 -11.64 14.86
CA GLY A 49 20.80 -11.36 16.28
C GLY A 49 19.87 -10.25 16.78
N SER A 50 19.99 -9.93 18.07
CA SER A 50 19.13 -8.98 18.79
C SER A 50 19.61 -7.53 18.65
N ASP A 51 19.68 -7.01 17.42
CA ASP A 51 19.88 -5.57 17.18
C ASP A 51 18.63 -4.78 17.64
N PRO A 52 18.73 -3.85 18.60
CA PRO A 52 17.60 -3.08 19.10
C PRO A 52 16.91 -2.22 18.02
N PHE A 53 17.67 -1.66 17.06
CA PHE A 53 17.11 -0.82 15.99
C PHE A 53 16.32 -1.66 14.98
N PHE A 54 16.89 -2.78 14.55
CA PHE A 54 16.21 -3.75 13.71
C PHE A 54 14.98 -4.34 14.40
N SER A 55 15.09 -4.71 15.68
CA SER A 55 13.99 -5.28 16.46
C SER A 55 12.83 -4.30 16.60
N THR A 56 13.11 -3.02 16.82
CA THR A 56 12.09 -1.97 16.89
C THR A 56 11.36 -1.78 15.56
N LYS A 57 12.11 -1.77 14.44
CA LYS A 57 11.52 -1.69 13.09
C LYS A 57 10.71 -2.93 12.74
N LEU A 58 11.25 -4.12 13.01
CA LEU A 58 10.58 -5.38 12.75
C LEU A 58 9.30 -5.51 13.57
N ASN A 59 9.34 -5.18 14.86
CA ASN A 59 8.15 -5.23 15.71
C ASN A 59 7.11 -4.20 15.29
N SER A 60 7.53 -2.99 14.90
CA SER A 60 6.60 -2.01 14.33
C SER A 60 5.94 -2.54 13.05
N TRP A 61 6.73 -3.16 12.17
CA TRP A 61 6.20 -3.76 10.95
C TRP A 61 5.27 -4.96 11.23
N LEU A 62 5.64 -5.87 12.13
CA LEU A 62 4.84 -7.02 12.52
C LEU A 62 3.53 -6.62 13.22
N SER A 63 3.58 -5.63 14.11
CA SER A 63 2.43 -5.18 14.88
C SER A 63 1.50 -4.25 14.12
N TYR A 64 1.96 -3.59 13.05
CA TYR A 64 1.16 -2.58 12.36
C TYR A 64 1.05 -2.77 10.86
N ASP A 65 2.10 -3.19 10.15
CA ASP A 65 2.07 -3.36 8.69
C ASP A 65 1.57 -4.75 8.26
N MET A 66 1.92 -5.79 9.04
CA MET A 66 1.54 -7.18 8.73
C MET A 66 0.04 -7.43 8.88
N MET A 67 -0.65 -6.70 9.78
CA MET A 67 -2.09 -6.88 10.02
C MET A 67 -2.98 -6.53 8.82
N TRP A 68 -2.46 -5.81 7.84
CA TRP A 68 -3.25 -5.29 6.70
C TRP A 68 -2.94 -5.98 5.37
N LYS A 69 -2.06 -6.99 5.37
CA LYS A 69 -1.76 -7.83 4.20
C LYS A 69 -1.94 -9.31 4.56
N PRO A 70 -2.72 -10.10 3.80
CA PRO A 70 -2.69 -11.56 3.92
C PRO A 70 -1.26 -12.06 3.78
N PHE A 71 -0.84 -13.08 4.53
CA PHE A 71 0.55 -13.54 4.55
C PHE A 71 1.09 -13.96 3.18
N GLY A 72 0.23 -14.52 2.32
CA GLY A 72 0.60 -14.82 0.93
C GLY A 72 1.01 -13.59 0.11
N GLU A 73 0.52 -12.38 0.45
CA GLU A 73 0.88 -11.10 -0.19
C GLU A 73 2.10 -10.42 0.47
N ILE A 74 2.61 -10.99 1.58
CA ILE A 74 3.80 -10.51 2.31
C ILE A 74 5.07 -11.15 1.75
N ILE A 75 4.98 -12.40 1.31
CA ILE A 75 6.07 -13.08 0.62
C ILE A 75 6.18 -12.45 -0.78
N PRO A 76 7.31 -11.80 -1.13
CA PRO A 76 7.48 -11.25 -2.47
C PRO A 76 7.50 -12.42 -3.45
N ASP A 77 6.53 -12.51 -4.37
CA ASP A 77 6.59 -13.50 -5.45
C ASP A 77 7.74 -13.19 -6.41
N ASP A 78 8.21 -11.94 -6.44
CA ASP A 78 9.50 -11.54 -6.98
C ASP A 78 10.00 -10.29 -6.23
N ALA A 79 11.24 -10.30 -5.75
CA ALA A 79 11.92 -9.15 -5.14
C ALA A 79 12.25 -8.02 -6.15
N ASN A 80 11.49 -7.92 -7.25
CA ASN A 80 11.59 -6.84 -8.20
C ASN A 80 10.62 -5.75 -7.76
N PHE A 81 11.19 -4.70 -7.14
CA PHE A 81 10.55 -3.39 -7.08
C PHE A 81 10.12 -3.03 -8.51
N SER A 82 8.85 -3.21 -8.82
CA SER A 82 8.30 -2.80 -10.10
C SER A 82 8.66 -1.34 -10.27
N LYS A 83 9.45 -1.06 -11.31
CA LYS A 83 9.90 0.30 -11.64
C LYS A 83 8.68 1.20 -11.58
N ARG A 84 8.79 2.31 -10.85
CA ARG A 84 7.85 3.43 -11.02
C ARG A 84 7.77 3.71 -12.51
N ILE A 85 6.55 3.85 -13.01
CA ILE A 85 6.29 4.12 -14.43
C ILE A 85 7.15 5.34 -14.80
N GLU A 86 7.97 5.24 -15.84
CA GLU A 86 8.73 6.39 -16.35
C GLU A 86 7.72 7.52 -16.66
N SER A 87 7.98 8.76 -16.20
CA SER A 87 6.99 9.85 -16.26
C SER A 87 6.39 10.05 -17.66
N ASP A 88 7.18 9.76 -18.69
CA ASP A 88 6.85 9.95 -20.09
C ASP A 88 5.83 8.91 -20.62
N ALA A 89 5.56 7.85 -19.85
CA ALA A 89 4.62 6.80 -20.25
C ALA A 89 3.15 7.11 -19.92
N PHE A 90 2.85 8.21 -19.23
CA PHE A 90 1.48 8.64 -18.91
C PHE A 90 1.18 10.02 -19.52
N ASP A 91 0.30 10.06 -20.52
CA ASP A 91 -0.14 11.32 -21.14
C ASP A 91 -1.65 11.55 -20.96
N ILE A 92 -1.99 12.62 -20.23
CA ILE A 92 -3.38 13.05 -19.98
C ILE A 92 -4.12 13.33 -21.30
N LYS A 93 -3.41 13.75 -22.36
CA LYS A 93 -4.02 14.07 -23.67
C LYS A 93 -4.67 12.86 -24.34
N MET A 94 -4.30 11.64 -23.96
CA MET A 94 -4.91 10.41 -24.47
C MET A 94 -6.30 10.13 -23.90
N TYR A 95 -6.71 10.85 -22.85
CA TYR A 95 -8.02 10.73 -22.22
C TYR A 95 -8.99 11.79 -22.75
N SER A 96 -10.30 11.56 -22.57
CA SER A 96 -11.35 12.49 -22.97
C SER A 96 -12.48 12.57 -21.93
N GLY A 97 -13.34 13.57 -22.07
CA GLY A 97 -14.52 13.76 -21.21
C GLY A 97 -14.17 14.03 -19.75
N SER A 98 -15.01 13.54 -18.83
CA SER A 98 -14.87 13.77 -17.39
C SER A 98 -13.58 13.20 -16.80
N THR A 99 -13.07 12.09 -17.34
CA THR A 99 -11.78 11.52 -16.91
C THR A 99 -10.62 12.47 -17.20
N LYS A 100 -10.59 13.09 -18.39
CA LYS A 100 -9.55 14.08 -18.73
C LYS A 100 -9.61 15.28 -17.78
N ASN A 101 -10.80 15.85 -17.59
CA ASN A 101 -11.00 17.01 -16.73
C ASN A 101 -10.57 16.72 -15.28
N LEU A 102 -10.85 15.51 -14.78
CA LEU A 102 -10.39 15.06 -13.47
C LEU A 102 -8.86 15.00 -13.41
N LEU A 103 -8.21 14.38 -14.39
CA LEU A 103 -6.75 14.27 -14.43
C LEU A 103 -6.07 15.65 -14.49
N GLU A 104 -6.61 16.59 -15.27
CA GLU A 104 -6.12 17.98 -15.32
C GLU A 104 -6.31 18.71 -13.98
N SER A 105 -7.45 18.49 -13.32
CA SER A 105 -7.70 19.03 -11.98
C SER A 105 -6.75 18.45 -10.93
N LEU A 106 -6.45 17.15 -11.02
CA LEU A 106 -5.48 16.48 -10.15
C LEU A 106 -4.06 16.96 -10.42
N GLN A 107 -3.66 17.17 -11.68
CA GLN A 107 -2.37 17.75 -12.03
C GLN A 107 -2.21 19.17 -11.48
N THR A 108 -3.27 19.97 -11.52
CA THR A 108 -3.29 21.30 -10.90
C THR A 108 -3.19 21.21 -9.37
N ARG A 109 -3.85 20.21 -8.77
CA ARG A 109 -3.86 19.99 -7.31
C ARG A 109 -2.52 19.47 -6.79
N PHE A 110 -1.79 18.72 -7.60
CA PHE A 110 -0.52 18.08 -7.26
C PHE A 110 0.59 18.62 -8.17
N PRO A 111 1.19 19.78 -7.83
CA PRO A 111 2.34 20.30 -8.57
C PRO A 111 3.56 19.38 -8.45
N GLU A 112 4.41 19.35 -9.48
CA GLU A 112 5.60 18.47 -9.54
C GLU A 112 6.56 18.61 -8.35
N ASP A 113 6.82 19.83 -7.87
CA ASP A 113 7.69 20.01 -6.70
C ASP A 113 6.96 19.68 -5.39
N PHE A 114 6.95 18.38 -5.06
CA PHE A 114 6.29 17.87 -3.87
C PHE A 114 6.95 18.25 -2.55
N ASN A 115 8.16 18.83 -2.57
CA ASN A 115 8.83 19.32 -1.37
C ASN A 115 8.12 20.56 -0.79
N GLN A 116 7.40 21.31 -1.64
CA GLN A 116 6.64 22.50 -1.24
C GLN A 116 5.21 22.17 -0.80
N TRP A 117 4.77 20.92 -0.90
CA TRP A 117 3.43 20.54 -0.51
C TRP A 117 3.20 20.68 0.98
N ASP A 118 2.11 21.34 1.34
CA ASP A 118 1.60 21.29 2.71
C ASP A 118 1.12 19.88 3.08
N ALA A 119 0.85 19.68 4.38
CA ALA A 119 0.38 18.39 4.87
C ALA A 119 -0.96 17.96 4.24
N SER A 120 -1.80 18.91 3.81
CA SER A 120 -3.11 18.62 3.23
C SER A 120 -2.98 18.02 1.83
N ILE A 121 -2.20 18.66 0.95
CA ILE A 121 -1.91 18.18 -0.42
C ILE A 121 -1.20 16.83 -0.34
N ARG A 122 -0.19 16.72 0.53
CA ARG A 122 0.54 15.45 0.75
C ARG A 122 -0.39 14.32 1.16
N ASN A 123 -1.28 14.54 2.13
CA ASN A 123 -2.21 13.52 2.59
C ASN A 123 -3.21 13.14 1.50
N GLN A 124 -3.70 14.10 0.72
CA GLN A 124 -4.60 13.83 -0.41
C GLN A 124 -3.93 12.98 -1.48
N PHE A 125 -2.66 13.26 -1.82
CA PHE A 125 -1.91 12.46 -2.79
C PHE A 125 -1.69 11.04 -2.30
N ILE A 126 -1.23 10.86 -1.05
CA ILE A 126 -1.01 9.53 -0.46
C ILE A 126 -2.30 8.72 -0.42
N ILE A 127 -3.40 9.32 0.03
CA ILE A 127 -4.70 8.64 0.14
C ILE A 127 -5.24 8.26 -1.25
N LEU A 128 -5.17 9.17 -2.22
CA LEU A 128 -5.59 8.89 -3.60
C LEU A 128 -4.77 7.72 -4.17
N GLY A 129 -3.45 7.80 -4.05
CA GLY A 129 -2.56 6.82 -4.64
C GLY A 129 -2.71 5.43 -4.01
N MET A 130 -2.76 5.35 -2.69
CA MET A 130 -2.95 4.07 -2.01
C MET A 130 -4.31 3.41 -2.36
N ILE A 131 -5.40 4.19 -2.38
CA ILE A 131 -6.72 3.66 -2.76
C ILE A 131 -6.71 3.20 -4.23
N ALA A 132 -6.09 3.97 -5.13
CA ALA A 132 -6.01 3.63 -6.55
C ALA A 132 -5.19 2.34 -6.79
N MET A 133 -4.03 2.22 -6.13
CA MET A 133 -3.17 1.03 -6.14
C MET A 133 -3.85 -0.22 -5.57
N GLY A 134 -4.85 -0.05 -4.70
CA GLY A 134 -5.70 -1.14 -4.20
C GLY A 134 -6.65 -1.72 -5.26
N ARG A 135 -6.81 -1.06 -6.42
CA ARG A 135 -7.73 -1.45 -7.50
C ARG A 135 -9.11 -1.85 -6.98
N GLU A 136 -9.63 -3.01 -7.40
CA GLU A 136 -10.94 -3.51 -7.00
C GLU A 136 -11.04 -3.87 -5.51
N LYS A 137 -9.91 -4.25 -4.90
CA LYS A 137 -9.85 -4.57 -3.47
C LYS A 137 -9.96 -3.30 -2.62
N GLY A 138 -9.43 -2.18 -3.10
CA GLY A 138 -9.33 -0.93 -2.35
C GLY A 138 -8.21 -0.94 -1.32
N GLU A 139 -8.29 -0.03 -0.36
CA GLU A 139 -7.30 0.12 0.70
C GLU A 139 -7.94 0.20 2.08
N TYR A 140 -7.30 -0.44 3.07
CA TYR A 140 -7.73 -0.42 4.46
C TYR A 140 -7.46 0.94 5.13
N GLN A 141 -8.38 1.40 5.96
CA GLN A 141 -8.23 2.64 6.73
C GLN A 141 -7.00 2.55 7.64
N GLY A 142 -6.75 1.39 8.26
CA GLY A 142 -5.55 1.14 9.07
C GLY A 142 -4.26 1.38 8.29
N ALA A 143 -4.16 0.86 7.07
CA ALA A 143 -3.00 1.04 6.20
C ALA A 143 -2.80 2.52 5.81
N LEU A 144 -3.88 3.24 5.50
CA LEU A 144 -3.83 4.68 5.23
C LEU A 144 -3.35 5.48 6.46
N VAL A 145 -3.92 5.22 7.65
CA VAL A 145 -3.53 5.90 8.90
C VAL A 145 -2.06 5.65 9.21
N HIS A 146 -1.58 4.42 9.02
CA HIS A 146 -0.19 4.07 9.20
C HIS A 146 0.72 4.85 8.23
N ARG A 147 0.40 4.84 6.93
CA ARG A 147 1.22 5.52 5.93
C ARG A 147 1.33 7.02 6.15
N LEU A 148 0.28 7.63 6.71
CA LEU A 148 0.26 9.05 7.07
C LEU A 148 1.03 9.37 8.35
N GLY A 149 1.61 8.37 9.03
CA GLY A 149 2.34 8.55 10.30
C GLY A 149 1.43 8.86 11.48
N LEU A 150 0.14 8.48 11.40
CA LEU A 150 -0.88 8.80 12.40
C LEU A 150 -1.13 7.63 13.38
N GLY A 151 -0.16 6.72 13.55
CA GLY A 151 -0.35 5.39 14.14
C GLY A 151 -0.17 5.23 15.65
N SER A 152 0.25 6.24 16.42
CA SER A 152 0.62 6.04 17.83
C SER A 152 -0.38 6.68 18.82
N GLY A 153 -1.18 5.88 19.54
CA GLY A 153 -1.99 6.31 20.70
C GLY A 153 -3.48 6.61 20.40
N ASP A 154 -4.09 7.59 21.08
CA ASP A 154 -5.48 8.10 20.97
C ASP A 154 -5.86 8.68 19.57
N VAL A 155 -5.13 8.26 18.53
CA VAL A 155 -5.00 8.87 17.21
C VAL A 155 -5.88 8.18 16.16
N ARG A 156 -6.59 7.10 16.50
CA ARG A 156 -7.54 6.42 15.58
C ARG A 156 -8.63 7.36 15.03
N ILE A 157 -9.17 8.24 15.87
CA ILE A 157 -10.19 9.22 15.46
C ILE A 157 -9.57 10.32 14.58
N LYS A 158 -8.35 10.78 14.92
CA LYS A 158 -7.61 11.78 14.14
C LYS A 158 -7.29 11.26 12.74
N GLY A 159 -6.83 10.02 12.63
CA GLY A 159 -6.57 9.35 11.35
C GLY A 159 -7.80 9.27 10.45
N SER A 160 -8.93 8.79 10.99
CA SER A 160 -10.19 8.71 10.22
C SER A 160 -10.69 10.08 9.76
N ASN A 161 -10.52 11.13 10.58
CA ASN A 161 -10.89 12.49 10.22
C ASN A 161 -10.01 13.07 9.10
N VAL A 162 -8.70 12.83 9.13
CA VAL A 162 -7.78 13.22 8.05
C VAL A 162 -8.16 12.53 6.74
N ILE A 163 -8.43 11.22 6.79
CA ILE A 163 -8.85 10.45 5.61
C ILE A 163 -10.16 11.00 5.06
N ARG A 164 -11.15 11.25 5.93
CA ARG A 164 -12.43 11.83 5.52
C ARG A 164 -12.25 13.20 4.87
N ALA A 165 -11.48 14.10 5.48
CA ALA A 165 -11.24 15.45 4.95
C ALA A 165 -10.57 15.42 3.57
N ALA A 166 -9.54 14.59 3.40
CA ALA A 166 -8.87 14.40 2.13
C ALA A 166 -9.81 13.83 1.06
N LYS A 167 -10.58 12.79 1.39
CA LYS A 167 -11.58 12.21 0.46
C LYS A 167 -12.65 13.22 0.06
N ILE A 168 -13.12 14.07 0.98
CA ILE A 168 -14.09 15.14 0.65
C ILE A 168 -13.47 16.14 -0.33
N ALA A 169 -12.23 16.59 -0.09
CA ALA A 169 -11.54 17.52 -0.98
C ALA A 169 -11.35 16.93 -2.39
N LEU A 170 -10.91 15.68 -2.48
CA LEU A 170 -10.74 14.95 -3.73
C LEU A 170 -12.08 14.69 -4.45
N ALA A 171 -13.12 14.33 -3.70
CA ALA A 171 -14.46 14.12 -4.26
C ALA A 171 -15.06 15.43 -4.80
N ARG A 172 -14.77 16.59 -4.18
CA ARG A 172 -15.17 17.90 -4.71
C ARG A 172 -14.49 18.19 -6.04
N LEU A 173 -13.16 18.00 -6.12
CA LEU A 173 -12.42 18.15 -7.38
C LEU A 173 -13.00 17.27 -8.50
N ALA A 174 -13.35 16.02 -8.19
CA ALA A 174 -13.94 15.11 -9.15
C ALA A 174 -15.37 15.51 -9.56
N LYS A 175 -16.19 15.96 -8.60
CA LYS A 175 -17.55 16.43 -8.88
C LYS A 175 -17.54 17.65 -9.80
N ASP A 176 -16.63 18.59 -9.57
CA ASP A 176 -16.44 19.75 -10.44
C ASP A 176 -15.98 19.34 -11.86
N SER A 177 -15.35 18.17 -11.97
CA SER A 177 -14.96 17.53 -13.25
C SER A 177 -16.06 16.64 -13.87
N GLY A 178 -17.24 16.54 -13.23
CA GLY A 178 -18.36 15.70 -13.69
C GLY A 178 -18.17 14.20 -13.46
N SER A 179 -17.43 13.81 -12.42
CA SER A 179 -17.14 12.40 -12.09
C SER A 179 -17.30 12.11 -10.59
N ASP A 180 -17.77 10.90 -10.27
CA ASP A 180 -17.73 10.38 -8.90
C ASP A 180 -16.42 9.64 -8.66
N LEU A 181 -15.66 10.03 -7.64
CA LEU A 181 -14.33 9.48 -7.39
C LEU A 181 -14.32 8.22 -6.53
N PHE A 182 -15.13 8.18 -5.47
CA PHE A 182 -15.07 7.11 -4.48
C PHE A 182 -16.38 6.36 -4.37
N SER A 183 -16.29 5.05 -4.19
CA SER A 183 -17.42 4.22 -3.74
C SER A 183 -17.68 4.43 -2.23
N PRO A 184 -18.90 4.12 -1.75
CA PRO A 184 -19.17 3.99 -0.33
C PRO A 184 -18.15 3.05 0.34
N ALA A 185 -17.65 3.45 1.51
CA ALA A 185 -16.72 2.62 2.27
C ALA A 185 -17.47 1.44 2.90
N SER A 186 -16.83 0.27 2.98
CA SER A 186 -17.36 -0.93 3.66
C SER A 186 -16.52 -1.25 4.90
N GLY A 187 -17.10 -1.95 5.88
CA GLY A 187 -16.39 -2.32 7.12
C GLY A 187 -16.26 -1.20 8.16
N ASN A 188 -15.59 -1.51 9.27
CA ASN A 188 -15.56 -0.68 10.48
C ASN A 188 -14.16 -0.45 11.01
N GLY A 189 -13.99 0.68 11.72
CA GLY A 189 -12.73 1.00 12.39
C GLY A 189 -11.54 0.99 11.44
N VAL A 190 -10.52 0.23 11.81
CA VAL A 190 -9.26 0.07 11.04
C VAL A 190 -9.43 -0.84 9.82
N GLU A 191 -10.37 -1.78 9.85
CA GLU A 191 -10.72 -2.69 8.75
C GLU A 191 -11.62 -2.05 7.70
N ARG A 192 -12.05 -0.80 7.89
CA ARG A 192 -12.84 -0.08 6.91
C ARG A 192 -12.07 0.03 5.59
N ILE A 193 -12.70 -0.36 4.48
CA ILE A 193 -12.11 -0.35 3.14
C ILE A 193 -12.60 0.87 2.35
N HIS A 194 -11.67 1.53 1.66
CA HIS A 194 -11.96 2.63 0.75
C HIS A 194 -11.62 2.24 -0.70
N LYS A 195 -12.51 2.58 -1.64
CA LYS A 195 -12.38 2.21 -3.06
C LYS A 195 -12.64 3.40 -3.98
N ILE A 196 -12.01 3.39 -5.16
CA ILE A 196 -12.42 4.22 -6.29
C ILE A 196 -13.77 3.73 -6.83
N SER A 197 -14.55 4.63 -7.44
CA SER A 197 -15.89 4.36 -7.96
C SER A 197 -15.97 3.23 -9.00
N SER A 198 -14.88 2.99 -9.76
CA SER A 198 -14.80 1.90 -10.73
C SER A 198 -13.37 1.39 -10.90
N ALA A 199 -13.23 0.12 -11.31
CA ALA A 199 -11.94 -0.52 -11.57
C ALA A 199 -11.12 0.24 -12.64
N LYS A 200 -11.77 0.61 -13.75
CA LYS A 200 -11.15 1.37 -14.85
C LYS A 200 -10.61 2.72 -14.39
N LEU A 201 -11.37 3.45 -13.57
CA LEU A 201 -10.90 4.72 -13.01
C LEU A 201 -9.76 4.48 -12.01
N SER A 202 -9.83 3.42 -11.20
CA SER A 202 -8.76 3.05 -10.27
C SER A 202 -7.44 2.83 -10.99
N GLU A 203 -7.46 2.05 -12.08
CA GLU A 203 -6.27 1.79 -12.89
C GLU A 203 -5.73 3.06 -13.55
N THR A 204 -6.62 3.92 -14.05
CA THR A 204 -6.22 5.21 -14.65
C THR A 204 -5.54 6.11 -13.62
N LEU A 205 -6.10 6.21 -12.41
CA LEU A 205 -5.55 7.00 -11.32
C LEU A 205 -4.26 6.39 -10.76
N GLU A 206 -4.15 5.07 -10.71
CA GLU A 206 -2.92 4.37 -10.33
C GLU A 206 -1.77 4.75 -11.28
N ARG A 207 -2.02 4.70 -12.60
CA ARG A 207 -1.01 5.12 -13.59
C ARG A 207 -0.63 6.59 -13.42
N PHE A 208 -1.61 7.47 -13.20
CA PHE A 208 -1.38 8.90 -12.94
C PHE A 208 -0.51 9.14 -11.70
N VAL A 209 -0.82 8.52 -10.56
CA VAL A 209 -0.04 8.75 -9.33
C VAL A 209 1.35 8.14 -9.39
N LEU A 210 1.53 7.03 -10.13
CA LEU A 210 2.81 6.34 -10.26
C LEU A 210 3.74 7.00 -11.28
N SER A 211 3.22 7.77 -12.24
CA SER A 211 4.02 8.58 -13.15
C SER A 211 4.46 9.93 -12.54
N HIS A 212 3.77 10.39 -11.49
CA HIS A 212 4.11 11.63 -10.80
C HIS A 212 5.40 11.49 -9.97
N SER A 213 6.22 12.54 -9.93
CA SER A 213 7.49 12.58 -9.15
C SER A 213 7.31 12.24 -7.65
N ALA A 214 6.22 12.72 -7.06
CA ALA A 214 5.79 12.42 -5.69
C ALA A 214 5.41 10.94 -5.42
N ALA A 215 5.43 10.04 -6.42
CA ALA A 215 5.22 8.60 -6.22
C ALA A 215 6.16 7.99 -5.17
N VAL A 216 7.27 8.67 -4.83
CA VAL A 216 8.13 8.33 -3.69
C VAL A 216 7.43 8.27 -2.34
N LEU A 217 6.33 9.00 -2.18
CA LEU A 217 5.53 9.03 -0.98
C LEU A 217 4.60 7.81 -0.86
N LEU A 218 4.42 7.03 -1.94
CA LEU A 218 3.57 5.85 -1.98
C LEU A 218 4.36 4.58 -1.62
N PRO A 219 3.69 3.53 -1.12
CA PRO A 219 4.31 2.21 -1.00
C PRO A 219 4.72 1.67 -2.39
N PRO A 220 5.59 0.65 -2.45
CA PRO A 220 5.90 -0.02 -3.71
C PRO A 220 4.62 -0.52 -4.40
N PRO A 221 4.56 -0.51 -5.75
CA PRO A 221 3.44 -1.09 -6.48
C PRO A 221 3.24 -2.55 -6.08
N ARG A 222 1.99 -2.97 -5.91
CA ARG A 222 1.67 -4.39 -5.70
C ARG A 222 1.77 -5.05 -7.07
N ASN A 223 2.72 -5.98 -7.25
CA ASN A 223 2.67 -6.87 -8.40
C ASN A 223 1.42 -7.74 -8.19
N LEU A 224 0.41 -7.56 -9.04
CA LEU A 224 -0.78 -8.41 -9.12
C LEU A 224 -0.61 -9.41 -10.26
#